data_AF-A0A968C6G8-F1
#
_entry.id   AF-A0A968C6G8-F1
#
_cell.length_a   1.000
_cell.length_b   1.000
_cell.length_c   1.000
_cell.angle_alpha   90.00
_cell.angle_beta   90.00
_cell.angle_gamma   90.00
#
_symmetry.space_group_name_H-M   'P 1'
#
loop_
_entity.id
_entity.type
_entity.pdbx_description
1 polymer ?
#
loop_
_entity_poly.entity_id
_entity_poly.type
_entity_poly.pdbx_seq_one_letter_code
_entity_poly.pdbx_strand_id
1 'polypeptide(L)'
;MSENKKADFETGLLIGGRFAPAASGKTFTTYSPPGGAAYTQVAKAGPEDLERAVCAARTAFDCGAWAGMMPFERGRVLQRIADGIYAASETIAQVETRNSGKTISASRNEVRAAARVFEYYAGAMDKYFGETIPLGDPILDFTLREPVGVVAQITPWNFPFLAASWKVAPALAAGCTVVLKPASLTPLTSLLLGRVACEVGVPEGVLNVLPGPGGELGEHIARHPAIDKIAFTGETTTGARLLKAAADDIKRVSLELGGKSPNIVFADADLQKAAPAAVTGGFGNAGQSCSARTRVFVERSVHDEFVERFVAAARAYRVGDPMDPETEMGPVISQAQWDRVKRYVDIGREEGAELACG
;
A
#
# COMPACT_ATOMS: atom_id res chain seq x y z
N MET A 1 -21.53 -6.54 25.67
CA MET A 1 -20.24 -6.05 26.20
C MET A 1 -19.18 -7.06 25.81
N SER A 2 -18.63 -6.96 24.60
CA SER A 2 -17.55 -7.86 24.16
C SER A 2 -16.24 -7.34 24.75
N GLU A 3 -15.60 -8.16 25.57
CA GLU A 3 -14.24 -7.91 26.04
C GLU A 3 -13.33 -7.60 24.86
N ASN A 4 -12.55 -6.52 25.01
CA ASN A 4 -11.54 -6.05 24.08
C ASN A 4 -10.49 -7.17 23.94
N LYS A 5 -10.64 -8.09 22.99
CA LYS A 5 -9.60 -9.09 22.69
C LYS A 5 -8.33 -8.32 22.31
N LYS A 6 -7.29 -8.41 23.15
CA LYS A 6 -5.94 -7.98 22.78
C LYS A 6 -5.61 -8.65 21.45
N ALA A 7 -5.05 -7.89 20.50
CA ALA A 7 -4.55 -8.48 19.28
C ALA A 7 -3.42 -9.47 19.63
N ASP A 8 -3.39 -10.63 18.99
CA ASP A 8 -2.34 -11.65 19.16
C ASP A 8 -1.00 -11.24 18.49
N PHE A 9 -0.82 -9.95 18.22
CA PHE A 9 0.35 -9.41 17.53
C PHE A 9 0.63 -7.97 17.97
N GLU A 10 1.88 -7.54 17.74
CA GLU A 10 2.39 -6.23 18.14
C GLU A 10 1.61 -5.08 17.49
N THR A 11 1.13 -4.15 18.32
CA THR A 11 0.39 -2.94 17.90
C THR A 11 1.15 -1.65 18.23
N GLY A 12 2.40 -1.78 18.69
CA GLY A 12 3.34 -0.68 18.89
C GLY A 12 3.94 -0.17 17.58
N LEU A 13 4.67 0.93 17.67
CA LEU A 13 5.50 1.46 16.58
C LEU A 13 6.74 0.57 16.45
N LEU A 14 7.18 0.28 15.22
CA LEU A 14 8.49 -0.35 15.00
C LEU A 14 9.53 0.75 14.80
N ILE A 15 10.47 0.89 15.73
CA ILE A 15 11.55 1.88 15.66
C ILE A 15 12.86 1.21 16.09
N GLY A 16 13.90 1.27 15.27
CA GLY A 16 15.21 0.72 15.64
C GLY A 16 15.17 -0.79 15.91
N GLY A 17 14.36 -1.54 15.16
CA GLY A 17 14.25 -3.00 15.31
C GLY A 17 13.44 -3.47 16.52
N ARG A 18 12.76 -2.57 17.25
CA ARG A 18 11.92 -2.92 18.41
C ARG A 18 10.54 -2.32 18.33
N PHE A 19 9.54 -3.07 18.78
CA PHE A 19 8.19 -2.56 18.98
C PHE A 19 8.12 -1.78 20.29
N ALA A 20 7.56 -0.57 20.24
CA ALA A 20 7.42 0.31 21.40
C ALA A 20 6.11 1.10 21.34
N PRO A 21 5.55 1.52 22.49
CA PRO A 21 4.51 2.54 22.53
C PRO A 21 4.97 3.85 21.88
N ALA A 22 4.01 4.68 21.45
CA ALA A 22 4.30 6.05 21.05
C ALA A 22 4.88 6.82 22.26
N ALA A 23 5.80 7.75 22.03
CA ALA A 23 6.42 8.56 23.09
C ALA A 23 5.37 9.32 23.92
N SER A 24 4.30 9.78 23.28
CA SER A 24 3.16 10.43 23.95
C SER A 24 2.23 9.50 24.72
N GLY A 25 2.42 8.17 24.62
CA GLY A 25 1.50 7.15 25.14
C GLY A 25 0.16 7.06 24.43
N LYS A 26 -0.10 7.91 23.43
CA LYS A 26 -1.39 7.96 22.72
C LYS A 26 -1.58 6.73 21.83
N THR A 27 -2.81 6.25 21.76
CA THR A 27 -3.27 5.23 20.81
C THR A 27 -4.44 5.74 19.99
N PHE A 28 -4.78 5.03 18.92
CA PHE A 28 -6.05 5.19 18.21
C PHE A 28 -6.68 3.82 17.92
N THR A 29 -8.00 3.80 17.84
CA THR A 29 -8.77 2.60 17.51
C THR A 29 -8.77 2.35 16.02
N THR A 30 -8.43 1.13 15.60
CA THR A 30 -8.75 0.61 14.27
C THR A 30 -10.10 -0.08 14.31
N TYR A 31 -10.81 -0.11 13.18
CA TYR A 31 -12.15 -0.68 13.09
C TYR A 31 -12.15 -1.81 12.06
N SER A 32 -12.98 -2.81 12.30
CA SER A 32 -13.33 -3.83 11.33
C SER A 32 -14.46 -3.29 10.47
N PRO A 33 -14.28 -3.10 9.15
CA PRO A 33 -15.35 -2.60 8.29
C PRO A 33 -16.59 -3.50 8.30
N PRO A 34 -16.48 -4.84 8.32
CA PRO A 34 -17.60 -5.71 8.65
C PRO A 34 -18.19 -5.36 10.03
N GLY A 35 -19.41 -4.83 10.03
CA GLY A 35 -20.15 -4.45 11.24
C GLY A 35 -19.65 -3.20 11.99
N GLY A 36 -18.57 -2.55 11.53
CA GLY A 36 -18.04 -1.32 12.12
C GLY A 36 -17.49 -1.47 13.56
N ALA A 37 -17.25 -2.70 14.01
CA ALA A 37 -16.80 -2.96 15.37
C ALA A 37 -15.35 -2.47 15.59
N ALA A 38 -15.06 -1.98 16.80
CA ALA A 38 -13.68 -1.70 17.19
C ALA A 38 -12.84 -2.98 17.08
N TYR A 39 -11.71 -2.91 16.38
CA TYR A 39 -10.85 -4.06 16.16
C TYR A 39 -9.71 -4.11 17.19
N THR A 40 -8.84 -3.08 17.22
CA THR A 40 -7.77 -3.00 18.22
C THR A 40 -7.23 -1.59 18.40
N GLN A 41 -6.51 -1.34 19.50
CA GLN A 41 -5.77 -0.10 19.75
C GLN A 41 -4.39 -0.19 19.12
N VAL A 42 -3.96 0.88 18.46
CA VAL A 42 -2.62 0.98 17.82
C VAL A 42 -1.92 2.23 18.32
N ALA A 43 -0.62 2.15 18.57
CA ALA A 43 0.18 3.31 18.95
C ALA A 43 0.07 4.43 17.91
N LYS A 44 -0.09 5.67 18.38
CA LYS A 44 -0.26 6.86 17.53
C LYS A 44 1.07 7.62 17.46
N ALA A 45 1.85 7.39 16.42
CA ALA A 45 3.10 8.11 16.20
C ALA A 45 2.88 9.63 16.09
N GLY A 46 3.70 10.39 16.81
CA GLY A 46 3.80 11.84 16.72
C GLY A 46 5.17 12.32 16.21
N PRO A 47 5.44 13.64 16.26
CA PRO A 47 6.71 14.22 15.80
C PRO A 47 7.96 13.64 16.49
N GLU A 48 7.89 13.37 17.79
CA GLU A 48 9.01 12.76 18.53
C GLU A 48 9.30 11.33 18.07
N ASP A 49 8.27 10.54 17.77
CA ASP A 49 8.43 9.18 17.24
C ASP A 49 9.02 9.22 15.82
N LEU A 50 8.64 10.22 15.03
CA LEU A 50 9.24 10.45 13.71
C LEU A 50 10.74 10.74 13.83
N GLU A 51 11.14 11.66 14.71
CA GLU A 51 12.55 11.99 14.94
C GLU A 51 13.35 10.73 15.34
N ARG A 52 12.83 9.94 16.28
CA ARG A 52 13.45 8.68 16.70
C ARG A 52 13.61 7.70 15.55
N ALA A 53 12.59 7.56 14.69
CA ALA A 53 12.64 6.68 13.53
C ALA A 53 13.61 7.17 12.45
N VAL A 54 13.63 8.48 12.18
CA VAL A 54 14.56 9.05 11.20
C VAL A 54 16.00 8.97 11.70
N CYS A 55 16.25 9.22 12.98
CA CYS A 55 17.56 9.03 13.59
C CYS A 55 18.03 7.57 13.51
N ALA A 56 17.15 6.60 13.78
CA ALA A 56 17.45 5.18 13.62
C ALA A 56 17.74 4.81 12.16
N ALA A 57 16.91 5.30 11.22
CA ALA A 57 17.09 5.07 9.79
C ALA A 57 18.39 5.70 9.25
N ARG A 58 18.72 6.90 9.73
CA ARG A 58 19.95 7.62 9.36
C ARG A 58 21.18 6.90 9.89
N THR A 59 21.18 6.51 11.16
CA THR A 59 22.27 5.73 11.76
C THR A 59 22.49 4.42 11.01
N ALA A 60 21.42 3.71 10.66
CA ALA A 60 21.49 2.46 9.91
C ALA A 60 22.02 2.65 8.48
N PHE A 61 21.78 3.82 7.86
CA PHE A 61 22.26 4.15 6.53
C PHE A 61 23.72 4.61 6.53
N ASP A 62 24.07 5.59 7.37
CA ASP A 62 25.39 6.24 7.36
C ASP A 62 26.47 5.39 8.07
N CYS A 63 26.11 4.76 9.18
CA CYS A 63 27.06 4.07 10.07
C CYS A 63 26.83 2.55 10.13
N GLY A 64 25.66 2.09 9.67
CA GLY A 64 25.28 0.69 9.70
C GLY A 64 25.86 -0.10 8.53
N ALA A 65 25.81 -1.43 8.66
CA ALA A 65 26.25 -2.33 7.60
C ALA A 65 25.30 -2.33 6.38
N TRP A 66 24.10 -1.74 6.46
CA TRP A 66 23.06 -1.91 5.44
C TRP A 66 23.41 -1.26 4.09
N ALA A 67 23.79 0.03 4.10
CA ALA A 67 24.13 0.75 2.88
C ALA A 67 25.36 0.14 2.19
N GLY A 68 26.36 -0.27 2.99
CA GLY A 68 27.60 -0.91 2.52
C GLY A 68 27.50 -2.42 2.28
N MET A 69 26.38 -3.07 2.63
CA MET A 69 26.19 -4.52 2.43
C MET A 69 26.31 -4.88 0.95
N MET A 70 26.94 -6.00 0.62
CA MET A 70 27.07 -6.36 -0.80
C MET A 70 25.68 -6.59 -1.42
N PRO A 71 25.45 -6.20 -2.69
CA PRO A 71 24.12 -6.30 -3.31
C PRO A 71 23.48 -7.70 -3.22
N PHE A 72 24.28 -8.77 -3.37
CA PHE A 72 23.77 -10.14 -3.24
C PHE A 72 23.40 -10.52 -1.81
N GLU A 73 24.07 -9.95 -0.80
CA GLU A 73 23.74 -10.17 0.62
C GLU A 73 22.45 -9.46 0.99
N ARG A 74 22.25 -8.22 0.50
CA ARG A 74 20.94 -7.55 0.59
C ARG A 74 19.85 -8.37 -0.10
N GLY A 75 20.14 -8.92 -1.28
CA GLY A 75 19.24 -9.85 -1.98
C GLY A 75 18.84 -11.04 -1.11
N ARG A 76 19.78 -11.68 -0.42
CA ARG A 76 19.49 -12.76 0.54
C ARG A 76 18.61 -12.32 1.71
N VAL A 77 18.76 -11.09 2.21
CA VAL A 77 17.88 -10.54 3.25
C VAL A 77 16.45 -10.40 2.72
N LEU A 78 16.27 -9.83 1.53
CA LEU A 78 14.95 -9.70 0.91
C LEU A 78 14.29 -11.04 0.63
N GLN A 79 15.06 -12.06 0.22
CA GLN A 79 14.54 -13.41 0.06
C GLN A 79 14.03 -13.96 1.40
N ARG A 80 14.77 -13.79 2.51
CA ARG A 80 14.27 -14.22 3.82
C ARG A 80 13.00 -13.49 4.24
N ILE A 81 12.84 -12.21 3.89
CA ILE A 81 11.58 -11.49 4.11
C ILE A 81 10.45 -12.17 3.33
N ALA A 82 10.66 -12.50 2.05
CA ALA A 82 9.66 -13.21 1.26
C ALA A 82 9.27 -14.56 1.90
N ASP A 83 10.25 -15.36 2.33
CA ASP A 83 10.03 -16.64 3.00
C ASP A 83 9.24 -16.44 4.31
N GLY A 84 9.56 -15.41 5.10
CA GLY A 84 8.83 -15.05 6.31
C GLY A 84 7.39 -14.60 6.05
N ILE A 85 7.14 -13.89 4.94
CA ILE A 85 5.78 -13.54 4.50
C ILE A 85 5.01 -14.80 4.12
N TYR A 86 5.62 -15.75 3.41
CA TYR A 86 4.97 -17.03 3.08
C TYR A 86 4.62 -17.83 4.34
N ALA A 87 5.55 -17.91 5.30
CA ALA A 87 5.34 -18.59 6.56
C ALA A 87 4.18 -17.96 7.38
N ALA A 88 4.06 -16.64 7.36
CA ALA A 88 3.00 -15.91 8.07
C ALA A 88 1.76 -15.63 7.21
N SER A 89 1.65 -16.23 6.02
CA SER A 89 0.73 -15.75 4.98
C SER A 89 -0.75 -15.77 5.37
N GLU A 90 -1.21 -16.84 6.01
CA GLU A 90 -2.60 -16.96 6.46
C GLU A 90 -2.93 -15.95 7.56
N THR A 91 -2.03 -15.76 8.53
CA THR A 91 -2.18 -14.75 9.59
C THR A 91 -2.30 -13.35 8.99
N ILE A 92 -1.42 -12.99 8.05
CA ILE A 92 -1.44 -11.69 7.39
C ILE A 92 -2.75 -11.53 6.60
N ALA A 93 -3.17 -12.56 5.84
CA ALA A 93 -4.39 -12.50 5.04
C ALA A 93 -5.65 -12.31 5.89
N GLN A 94 -5.74 -12.97 7.05
CA GLN A 94 -6.87 -12.80 7.96
C GLN A 94 -6.88 -11.41 8.61
N VAL A 95 -5.73 -10.89 9.02
CA VAL A 95 -5.64 -9.52 9.56
C VAL A 95 -5.96 -8.48 8.50
N GLU A 96 -5.47 -8.66 7.27
CA GLU A 96 -5.78 -7.79 6.13
C GLU A 96 -7.29 -7.75 5.87
N THR A 97 -7.94 -8.92 5.85
CA THR A 97 -9.38 -9.05 5.62
C THR A 97 -10.19 -8.35 6.70
N ARG A 98 -9.87 -8.63 7.98
CA ARG A 98 -10.57 -8.00 9.12
C ARG A 98 -10.35 -6.50 9.19
N ASN A 99 -9.15 -6.02 8.84
CA ASN A 99 -8.83 -4.59 8.94
C ASN A 99 -9.32 -3.78 7.73
N SER A 100 -9.35 -4.36 6.53
CA SER A 100 -9.69 -3.65 5.29
C SER A 100 -11.10 -3.92 4.75
N GLY A 101 -11.73 -5.04 5.16
CA GLY A 101 -13.02 -5.49 4.63
C GLY A 101 -12.92 -6.23 3.29
N LYS A 102 -11.72 -6.36 2.70
CA LYS A 102 -11.49 -7.15 1.49
C LYS A 102 -11.67 -8.65 1.76
N THR A 103 -12.14 -9.39 0.76
CA THR A 103 -12.39 -10.84 0.87
C THR A 103 -11.12 -11.63 1.19
N ILE A 104 -11.26 -12.73 1.93
CA ILE A 104 -10.15 -13.56 2.36
C ILE A 104 -9.38 -14.15 1.18
N SER A 105 -10.09 -14.51 0.11
CA SER A 105 -9.50 -15.00 -1.14
C SER A 105 -8.61 -13.94 -1.80
N ALA A 106 -9.07 -12.68 -1.86
CA ALA A 106 -8.28 -11.59 -2.39
C ALA A 106 -7.07 -11.25 -1.49
N SER A 107 -7.26 -11.24 -0.17
CA SER A 107 -6.17 -11.02 0.79
C SER A 107 -5.07 -12.09 0.70
N ARG A 108 -5.42 -13.37 0.56
CA ARG A 108 -4.43 -14.45 0.33
C ARG A 108 -3.62 -14.23 -0.95
N ASN A 109 -4.29 -13.81 -2.03
CA ASN A 109 -3.62 -13.51 -3.29
C ASN A 109 -2.67 -12.32 -3.18
N GLU A 110 -3.08 -11.26 -2.48
CA GLU A 110 -2.23 -10.08 -2.25
C GLU A 110 -1.02 -10.37 -1.38
N VAL A 111 -1.16 -11.20 -0.35
CA VAL A 111 -0.03 -11.61 0.50
C VAL A 111 1.00 -12.40 -0.32
N ARG A 112 0.55 -13.32 -1.17
CA ARG A 112 1.43 -14.03 -2.11
C ARG A 112 2.09 -13.08 -3.10
N ALA A 113 1.33 -12.12 -3.65
CA ALA A 113 1.87 -11.12 -4.56
C ALA A 113 2.93 -10.24 -3.87
N ALA A 114 2.70 -9.84 -2.63
CA ALA A 114 3.65 -9.07 -1.83
C ALA A 114 4.94 -9.85 -1.57
N ALA A 115 4.86 -11.15 -1.23
CA ALA A 115 6.04 -12.00 -1.11
C ALA A 115 6.85 -12.04 -2.42
N ARG A 116 6.17 -12.23 -3.56
CA ARG A 116 6.82 -12.21 -4.89
C ARG A 116 7.48 -10.88 -5.24
N VAL A 117 6.99 -9.75 -4.73
CA VAL A 117 7.64 -8.44 -4.91
C VAL A 117 9.01 -8.44 -4.22
N PHE A 118 9.10 -8.98 -2.99
CA PHE A 118 10.39 -9.13 -2.30
C PHE A 118 11.32 -10.11 -3.03
N GLU A 119 10.82 -11.26 -3.52
CA GLU A 119 11.61 -12.21 -4.33
C GLU A 119 12.16 -11.56 -5.61
N TYR A 120 11.33 -10.80 -6.32
CA TYR A 120 11.74 -10.09 -7.52
C TYR A 120 12.91 -9.16 -7.23
N TYR A 121 12.78 -8.32 -6.21
CA TYR A 121 13.85 -7.41 -5.83
C TYR A 121 15.06 -8.11 -5.21
N ALA A 122 14.88 -9.27 -4.56
CA ALA A 122 15.98 -10.11 -4.09
C ALA A 122 16.90 -10.56 -5.25
N GLY A 123 16.31 -10.92 -6.39
CA GLY A 123 17.04 -11.35 -7.59
C GLY A 123 17.54 -10.21 -8.50
N ALA A 124 16.99 -9.00 -8.37
CA ALA A 124 17.27 -7.89 -9.27
C ALA A 124 18.48 -7.03 -8.86
N MET A 125 18.85 -6.98 -7.57
CA MET A 125 19.75 -5.91 -7.10
C MET A 125 21.19 -5.95 -7.58
N ASP A 126 21.76 -7.14 -7.74
CA ASP A 126 23.10 -7.31 -8.30
C ASP A 126 23.13 -7.14 -9.84
N LYS A 127 21.99 -6.79 -10.45
CA LYS A 127 21.81 -6.60 -11.90
C LYS A 127 21.44 -5.16 -12.27
N TYR A 128 21.45 -4.24 -11.30
CA TYR A 128 21.13 -2.83 -11.54
C TYR A 128 22.42 -2.00 -11.66
N PHE A 129 22.89 -1.84 -12.89
CA PHE A 129 24.18 -1.23 -13.19
C PHE A 129 24.11 0.26 -13.54
N GLY A 130 25.25 0.93 -13.48
CA GLY A 130 25.48 2.18 -14.17
C GLY A 130 25.89 1.97 -15.63
N GLU A 131 26.39 3.03 -16.24
CA GLU A 131 26.80 3.06 -17.66
C GLU A 131 28.26 3.50 -17.77
N THR A 132 28.94 3.05 -18.83
CA THR A 132 30.25 3.60 -19.24
C THR A 132 30.03 4.43 -20.50
N ILE A 133 30.58 5.64 -20.54
CA ILE A 133 30.25 6.65 -21.56
C ILE A 133 31.50 6.92 -22.42
N PRO A 134 31.47 6.63 -23.74
CA PRO A 134 32.64 6.75 -24.60
C PRO A 134 32.86 8.20 -25.06
N LEU A 135 33.54 9.01 -24.25
CA LEU A 135 33.91 10.39 -24.61
C LEU A 135 35.22 10.51 -25.41
N GLY A 136 36.01 9.43 -25.46
CA GLY A 136 37.33 9.39 -26.07
C GLY A 136 38.45 9.80 -25.10
N ASP A 137 39.70 9.50 -25.49
CA ASP A 137 40.87 9.78 -24.66
C ASP A 137 41.05 11.28 -24.41
N PRO A 138 41.51 11.69 -23.21
CA PRO A 138 41.96 10.85 -22.07
C PRO A 138 40.89 10.65 -20.98
N ILE A 139 39.60 10.73 -21.29
CA ILE A 139 38.53 10.81 -20.28
C ILE A 139 37.87 9.44 -20.05
N LEU A 140 37.89 8.96 -18.80
CA LEU A 140 37.04 7.87 -18.33
C LEU A 140 35.76 8.45 -17.71
N ASP A 141 34.61 8.14 -18.30
CA ASP A 141 33.30 8.55 -17.81
C ASP A 141 32.42 7.33 -17.52
N PHE A 142 31.83 7.29 -16.33
CA PHE A 142 30.90 6.25 -15.89
C PHE A 142 29.89 6.81 -14.89
N THR A 143 28.74 6.14 -14.79
CA THR A 143 27.69 6.47 -13.82
C THR A 143 27.57 5.39 -12.76
N LEU A 144 27.08 5.78 -11.59
CA LEU A 144 26.74 4.87 -10.48
C LEU A 144 25.26 5.04 -10.09
N ARG A 145 24.68 3.99 -9.51
CA ARG A 145 23.32 3.98 -8.98
C ARG A 145 23.38 3.86 -7.46
N GLU A 146 23.53 4.99 -6.79
CA GLU A 146 23.63 5.05 -5.33
C GLU A 146 22.25 5.13 -4.66
N PRO A 147 22.05 4.49 -3.48
CA PRO A 147 20.86 4.71 -2.69
C PRO A 147 20.74 6.18 -2.30
N VAL A 148 19.52 6.70 -2.31
CA VAL A 148 19.27 8.12 -1.99
C VAL A 148 19.38 8.42 -0.49
N GLY A 149 19.32 7.39 0.38
CA GLY A 149 19.42 7.52 1.83
C GLY A 149 18.17 7.06 2.58
N VAL A 150 17.70 7.88 3.52
CA VAL A 150 16.48 7.64 4.30
C VAL A 150 15.28 8.02 3.45
N VAL A 151 14.39 7.05 3.21
CA VAL A 151 13.18 7.27 2.41
C VAL A 151 11.92 7.11 3.23
N ALA A 152 11.00 8.06 3.05
CA ALA A 152 9.68 7.99 3.63
C ALA A 152 8.69 7.37 2.64
N GLN A 153 7.98 6.35 3.11
CA GLN A 153 7.00 5.59 2.33
C GLN A 153 5.63 5.76 2.97
N ILE A 154 4.69 6.42 2.29
CA ILE A 154 3.33 6.65 2.80
C ILE A 154 2.34 5.85 1.97
N THR A 155 1.65 4.87 2.57
CA THR A 155 0.75 3.93 1.89
C THR A 155 -0.73 4.23 2.14
N PRO A 156 -1.62 3.87 1.18
CA PRO A 156 -3.06 4.03 1.32
C PRO A 156 -3.66 2.85 2.10
N TRP A 157 -4.97 2.88 2.29
CA TRP A 157 -5.71 1.87 3.04
C TRP A 157 -6.37 0.77 2.19
N ASN A 158 -6.35 0.89 0.87
CA ASN A 158 -7.12 0.02 -0.01
C ASN A 158 -6.41 -1.27 -0.41
N PHE A 159 -5.06 -1.24 -0.50
CA PHE A 159 -4.21 -2.43 -0.64
C PHE A 159 -3.06 -2.38 0.39
N PRO A 160 -3.35 -2.37 1.71
CA PRO A 160 -2.38 -2.03 2.74
C PRO A 160 -1.06 -2.81 2.67
N PHE A 161 -1.15 -4.15 2.66
CA PHE A 161 0.04 -4.99 2.71
C PHE A 161 0.81 -4.97 1.39
N LEU A 162 0.08 -5.07 0.27
CA LEU A 162 0.69 -5.06 -1.07
C LEU A 162 1.34 -3.69 -1.37
N ALA A 163 0.69 -2.58 -1.05
CA ALA A 163 1.25 -1.25 -1.24
C ALA A 163 2.48 -1.00 -0.36
N ALA A 164 2.54 -1.57 0.85
CA ALA A 164 3.74 -1.56 1.67
C ALA A 164 4.88 -2.33 0.98
N SER A 165 4.61 -3.51 0.42
CA SER A 165 5.63 -4.29 -0.30
C SER A 165 6.18 -3.56 -1.53
N TRP A 166 5.33 -2.91 -2.34
CA TRP A 166 5.73 -2.12 -3.51
C TRP A 166 6.65 -0.96 -3.18
N LYS A 167 6.65 -0.51 -1.93
CA LYS A 167 7.45 0.60 -1.44
C LYS A 167 8.71 0.14 -0.73
N VAL A 168 8.55 -0.76 0.25
CA VAL A 168 9.63 -1.23 1.11
C VAL A 168 10.61 -2.08 0.32
N ALA A 169 10.15 -3.04 -0.47
CA ALA A 169 11.03 -3.96 -1.20
C ALA A 169 12.03 -3.23 -2.10
N PRO A 170 11.62 -2.38 -3.08
CA PRO A 170 12.59 -1.66 -3.92
C PRO A 170 13.51 -0.72 -3.15
N ALA A 171 13.01 -0.05 -2.09
CA ALA A 171 13.81 0.86 -1.29
C ALA A 171 14.93 0.13 -0.56
N LEU A 172 14.59 -0.96 0.13
CA LEU A 172 15.55 -1.83 0.81
C LEU A 172 16.54 -2.42 -0.19
N ALA A 173 16.03 -2.89 -1.33
CA ALA A 173 16.83 -3.46 -2.40
C ALA A 173 17.94 -2.47 -2.83
N ALA A 174 17.56 -1.22 -3.13
CA ALA A 174 18.48 -0.15 -3.50
C ALA A 174 19.55 0.17 -2.44
N GLY A 175 19.36 -0.24 -1.18
CA GLY A 175 20.23 0.09 -0.04
C GLY A 175 19.74 1.28 0.78
N CYS A 176 18.53 1.78 0.51
CA CYS A 176 17.91 2.82 1.33
C CYS A 176 17.45 2.24 2.68
N THR A 177 17.29 3.11 3.67
CA THR A 177 16.57 2.80 4.92
C THR A 177 15.19 3.45 4.88
N VAL A 178 14.20 2.84 5.55
CA VAL A 178 12.79 3.14 5.32
C VAL A 178 12.10 3.60 6.60
N VAL A 179 11.37 4.71 6.49
CA VAL A 179 10.31 5.11 7.43
C VAL A 179 8.96 4.91 6.73
N LEU A 180 8.27 3.82 7.08
CA LEU A 180 6.95 3.48 6.54
C LEU A 180 5.84 4.05 7.42
N LYS A 181 4.99 4.90 6.85
CA LYS A 181 3.76 5.39 7.47
C LYS A 181 2.56 4.76 6.77
N PRO A 182 1.91 3.75 7.38
CA PRO A 182 0.68 3.20 6.83
C PRO A 182 -0.51 4.14 7.05
N ALA A 183 -1.57 3.95 6.25
CA ALA A 183 -2.84 4.62 6.47
C ALA A 183 -3.42 4.26 7.85
N SER A 184 -4.00 5.24 8.54
CA SER A 184 -4.55 5.04 9.89
C SER A 184 -5.73 4.06 9.94
N LEU A 185 -6.44 3.85 8.82
CA LEU A 185 -7.53 2.88 8.75
C LEU A 185 -7.02 1.44 8.79
N THR A 186 -5.84 1.17 8.22
CA THR A 186 -5.33 -0.19 8.00
C THR A 186 -3.83 -0.37 8.33
N PRO A 187 -3.39 -0.06 9.57
CA PRO A 187 -1.97 -0.11 9.90
C PRO A 187 -1.44 -1.53 10.18
N LEU A 188 -2.33 -2.48 10.47
CA LEU A 188 -1.98 -3.71 11.18
C LEU A 188 -1.06 -4.63 10.38
N THR A 189 -1.29 -4.79 9.07
CA THR A 189 -0.45 -5.66 8.24
C THR A 189 0.90 -5.04 7.89
N SER A 190 1.03 -3.71 7.93
CA SER A 190 2.34 -3.05 7.86
C SER A 190 3.16 -3.29 9.13
N LEU A 191 2.53 -3.37 10.30
CA LEU A 191 3.19 -3.79 11.55
C LEU A 191 3.62 -5.25 11.49
N LEU A 192 2.79 -6.13 10.92
CA LEU A 192 3.17 -7.54 10.69
C LEU A 192 4.37 -7.67 9.74
N LEU A 193 4.45 -6.84 8.68
CA LEU A 193 5.66 -6.77 7.84
C LEU A 193 6.89 -6.39 8.67
N GLY A 194 6.74 -5.40 9.56
CA GLY A 194 7.78 -5.02 10.51
C GLY A 194 8.22 -6.17 11.42
N ARG A 195 7.27 -6.98 11.91
CA ARG A 195 7.56 -8.18 12.71
C ARG A 195 8.34 -9.21 11.91
N VAL A 196 7.90 -9.52 10.69
CA VAL A 196 8.61 -10.43 9.78
C VAL A 196 10.03 -9.93 9.54
N ALA A 197 10.22 -8.64 9.28
CA ALA A 197 11.54 -8.05 9.09
C ALA A 197 12.46 -8.26 10.30
N CYS A 198 11.95 -8.09 11.52
CA CYS A 198 12.70 -8.35 12.74
C CYS A 198 13.06 -9.84 12.89
N GLU A 199 12.10 -10.75 12.67
CA GLU A 199 12.27 -12.20 12.81
C GLU A 199 13.34 -12.75 11.84
N VAL A 200 13.47 -12.17 10.64
CA VAL A 200 14.43 -12.61 9.62
C VAL A 200 15.78 -11.88 9.67
N GLY A 201 15.98 -11.02 10.66
CA GLY A 201 17.23 -10.33 10.94
C GLY A 201 17.52 -9.15 10.01
N VAL A 202 16.50 -8.38 9.61
CA VAL A 202 16.73 -7.05 9.02
C VAL A 202 17.44 -6.17 10.06
N PRO A 203 18.55 -5.48 9.73
CA PRO A 203 19.30 -4.69 10.71
C PRO A 203 18.45 -3.60 11.38
N GLU A 204 18.78 -3.28 12.64
CA GLU A 204 18.06 -2.26 13.40
C GLU A 204 18.03 -0.92 12.64
N GLY A 205 16.86 -0.28 12.59
CA GLY A 205 16.67 1.02 11.94
C GLY A 205 16.50 0.97 10.41
N VAL A 206 16.77 -0.16 9.75
CA VAL A 206 16.60 -0.29 8.29
C VAL A 206 15.13 -0.20 7.87
N LEU A 207 14.21 -0.74 8.67
CA LEU A 207 12.77 -0.58 8.52
C LEU A 207 12.16 -0.07 9.82
N ASN A 208 11.47 1.06 9.74
CA ASN A 208 10.69 1.63 10.83
C ASN A 208 9.24 1.79 10.36
N VAL A 209 8.27 1.46 11.21
CA VAL A 209 6.83 1.50 10.88
C VAL A 209 6.10 2.37 11.88
N LEU A 210 5.53 3.47 11.39
CA LEU A 210 4.91 4.52 12.19
C LEU A 210 3.42 4.70 11.84
N PRO A 211 2.51 3.88 12.38
CA PRO A 211 1.09 4.18 12.36
C PRO A 211 0.82 5.54 13.02
N GLY A 212 0.09 6.41 12.35
CA GLY A 212 -0.19 7.75 12.86
C GLY A 212 -1.15 8.53 11.97
N PRO A 213 -1.52 9.75 12.39
CA PRO A 213 -2.51 10.57 11.69
C PRO A 213 -2.02 10.95 10.28
N GLY A 214 -2.90 10.82 9.28
CA GLY A 214 -2.63 11.11 7.86
C GLY A 214 -1.97 12.48 7.63
N GLY A 215 -2.72 13.54 7.94
CA GLY A 215 -2.33 14.94 7.67
C GLY A 215 -1.14 15.42 8.50
N GLU A 216 -1.24 15.35 9.83
CA GLU A 216 -0.21 15.88 10.74
C GLU A 216 1.14 15.18 10.55
N LEU A 217 1.21 13.86 10.74
CA LEU A 217 2.47 13.12 10.62
C LEU A 217 2.99 13.11 9.18
N GLY A 218 2.10 13.11 8.18
CA GLY A 218 2.48 13.16 6.77
C GLY A 218 3.18 14.46 6.38
N GLU A 219 2.73 15.60 6.90
CA GLU A 219 3.38 16.89 6.67
C GLU A 219 4.73 17.00 7.38
N HIS A 220 4.82 16.51 8.63
CA HIS A 220 6.09 16.45 9.35
C HIS A 220 7.12 15.59 8.59
N ILE A 221 6.70 14.45 8.05
CA ILE A 221 7.53 13.61 7.18
C ILE A 221 8.02 14.40 5.95
N ALA A 222 7.13 15.14 5.28
CA ALA A 222 7.50 15.84 4.06
C ALA A 222 8.54 16.96 4.28
N ARG A 223 8.44 17.64 5.42
CA ARG A 223 9.32 18.74 5.82
C ARG A 223 10.58 18.29 6.56
N HIS A 224 10.71 17.01 6.91
CA HIS A 224 11.84 16.55 7.71
C HIS A 224 13.16 16.67 6.93
N PRO A 225 14.17 17.41 7.41
CA PRO A 225 15.39 17.68 6.65
C PRO A 225 16.25 16.42 6.41
N ALA A 226 16.22 15.46 7.34
CA ALA A 226 16.96 14.21 7.22
C ALA A 226 16.25 13.08 6.43
N ILE A 227 15.16 13.37 5.72
CA ILE A 227 14.50 12.45 4.80
C ILE A 227 14.83 12.85 3.36
N ASP A 228 15.45 11.97 2.59
CA ASP A 228 16.02 12.33 1.28
C ASP A 228 15.03 12.15 0.12
N LYS A 229 14.02 11.28 0.29
CA LYS A 229 13.00 11.00 -0.72
C LYS A 229 11.68 10.60 -0.09
N ILE A 230 10.59 11.03 -0.71
CA ILE A 230 9.22 10.68 -0.33
C ILE A 230 8.57 9.90 -1.48
N ALA A 231 7.87 8.81 -1.15
CA ALA A 231 6.95 8.16 -2.07
C ALA A 231 5.58 8.00 -1.42
N PHE A 232 4.57 8.60 -2.03
CA PHE A 232 3.21 8.65 -1.53
C PHE A 232 2.25 7.98 -2.50
N THR A 233 1.28 7.26 -1.96
CA THR A 233 0.14 6.76 -2.71
C THR A 233 -1.16 7.13 -1.99
N GLY A 234 -2.09 7.80 -2.67
CA GLY A 234 -3.34 8.24 -2.06
C GLY A 234 -4.05 9.36 -2.83
N GLU A 235 -4.77 10.24 -2.12
CA GLU A 235 -5.56 11.30 -2.76
C GLU A 235 -4.70 12.36 -3.45
N THR A 236 -5.14 12.83 -4.62
CA THR A 236 -4.47 13.86 -5.42
C THR A 236 -4.21 15.15 -4.65
N THR A 237 -5.18 15.60 -3.85
CA THR A 237 -5.07 16.81 -3.02
C THR A 237 -3.99 16.66 -1.94
N THR A 238 -3.87 15.47 -1.33
CA THR A 238 -2.83 15.16 -0.35
C THR A 238 -1.46 15.06 -1.02
N GLY A 239 -1.37 14.40 -2.18
CA GLY A 239 -0.14 14.34 -2.97
C GLY A 239 0.39 15.74 -3.35
N ALA A 240 -0.49 16.64 -3.77
CA ALA A 240 -0.13 18.03 -4.07
C ALA A 240 0.37 18.80 -2.84
N ARG A 241 -0.23 18.57 -1.65
CA ARG A 241 0.25 19.17 -0.39
C ARG A 241 1.64 18.65 -0.01
N LEU A 242 1.87 17.35 -0.12
CA LEU A 242 3.17 16.74 0.17
C LEU A 242 4.25 17.24 -0.79
N LEU A 243 3.93 17.36 -2.09
CA LEU A 243 4.85 17.91 -3.08
C LEU A 243 5.27 19.34 -2.74
N LYS A 244 4.33 20.19 -2.32
CA LYS A 244 4.62 21.56 -1.86
C LYS A 244 5.47 21.58 -0.60
N ALA A 245 5.15 20.74 0.39
CA ALA A 245 5.89 20.66 1.65
C ALA A 245 7.33 20.12 1.47
N ALA A 246 7.57 19.35 0.41
CA ALA A 246 8.87 18.79 0.05
C ALA A 246 9.77 19.76 -0.75
N ALA A 247 9.23 20.90 -1.19
CA ALA A 247 9.89 21.80 -2.14
C ALA A 247 11.08 22.56 -1.54
N ASP A 248 10.98 22.95 -0.26
CA ASP A 248 12.02 23.76 0.41
C ASP A 248 13.38 23.04 0.45
N ASP A 249 13.37 21.71 0.55
CA ASP A 249 14.57 20.86 0.55
C ASP A 249 14.84 20.19 -0.81
N ILE A 250 14.08 20.55 -1.86
CA ILE A 250 14.17 19.98 -3.22
C ILE A 250 14.14 18.43 -3.20
N LYS A 251 13.33 17.85 -2.30
CA LYS A 251 13.29 16.39 -2.13
C LYS A 251 12.72 15.71 -3.37
N ARG A 252 13.23 14.52 -3.68
CA ARG A 252 12.63 13.67 -4.71
C ARG A 252 11.27 13.16 -4.22
N VAL A 253 10.23 13.36 -5.02
CA VAL A 253 8.86 12.91 -4.71
C VAL A 253 8.35 11.95 -5.80
N SER A 254 7.79 10.81 -5.40
CA SER A 254 7.04 9.91 -6.28
C SER A 254 5.58 9.83 -5.82
N LEU A 255 4.64 10.03 -6.74
CA LEU A 255 3.21 10.10 -6.44
C LEU A 255 2.43 9.09 -7.28
N GLU A 256 1.68 8.23 -6.59
CA GLU A 256 0.65 7.36 -7.21
C GLU A 256 -0.72 7.82 -6.71
N LEU A 257 -1.56 8.32 -7.61
CA LEU A 257 -2.78 9.06 -7.24
C LEU A 257 -4.04 8.38 -7.78
N GLY A 258 -5.19 9.06 -7.64
CA GLY A 258 -6.47 8.54 -8.14
C GLY A 258 -6.55 8.52 -9.67
N GLY A 259 -7.34 7.59 -10.21
CA GLY A 259 -7.64 7.47 -11.63
C GLY A 259 -9.13 7.39 -11.92
N LYS A 260 -9.48 7.56 -13.21
CA LYS A 260 -10.83 7.31 -13.75
C LYS A 260 -10.70 6.46 -15.02
N SER A 261 -10.12 5.28 -14.86
CA SER A 261 -9.62 4.47 -15.96
C SER A 261 -10.72 4.02 -16.91
N PRO A 262 -10.51 4.14 -18.24
CA PRO A 262 -11.42 3.61 -19.24
C PRO A 262 -11.28 2.09 -19.38
N ASN A 263 -12.36 1.43 -19.76
CA ASN A 263 -12.40 0.07 -20.27
C ASN A 263 -13.17 0.10 -21.59
N ILE A 264 -12.54 -0.26 -22.70
CA ILE A 264 -13.06 -0.01 -24.05
C ILE A 264 -13.44 -1.34 -24.69
N VAL A 265 -14.67 -1.43 -25.18
CA VAL A 265 -15.27 -2.63 -25.78
C VAL A 265 -15.71 -2.29 -27.20
N PHE A 266 -15.03 -2.88 -28.18
CA PHE A 266 -15.37 -2.78 -29.60
C PHE A 266 -16.39 -3.87 -30.01
N ALA A 267 -17.03 -3.70 -31.16
CA ALA A 267 -18.07 -4.61 -31.65
C ALA A 267 -17.55 -6.02 -31.98
N ASP A 268 -16.25 -6.17 -32.23
CA ASP A 268 -15.58 -7.45 -32.46
C ASP A 268 -15.11 -8.14 -31.18
N ALA A 269 -15.39 -7.56 -30.01
CA ALA A 269 -15.05 -8.16 -28.73
C ALA A 269 -15.94 -9.35 -28.39
N ASP A 270 -15.38 -10.33 -27.68
CA ASP A 270 -16.13 -11.42 -27.06
C ASP A 270 -16.94 -10.87 -25.87
N LEU A 271 -18.20 -10.49 -26.12
CA LEU A 271 -19.08 -9.86 -25.11
C LEU A 271 -19.39 -10.79 -23.93
N GLN A 272 -19.36 -12.12 -24.15
CA GLN A 272 -19.57 -13.10 -23.08
C GLN A 272 -18.44 -13.06 -22.04
N LYS A 273 -17.20 -12.77 -22.48
CA LYS A 273 -16.06 -12.59 -21.57
C LYS A 273 -15.90 -11.13 -21.12
N ALA A 274 -16.15 -10.18 -22.00
CA ALA A 274 -15.89 -8.77 -21.75
C ALA A 274 -16.78 -8.19 -20.64
N ALA A 275 -18.08 -8.53 -20.61
CA ALA A 275 -19.00 -7.99 -19.62
C ALA A 275 -18.67 -8.46 -18.18
N PRO A 276 -18.51 -9.77 -17.88
CA PRO A 276 -18.08 -10.20 -16.54
C PRO A 276 -16.70 -9.66 -16.15
N ALA A 277 -15.75 -9.61 -17.08
CA ALA A 277 -14.43 -9.05 -16.80
C ALA A 277 -14.48 -7.55 -16.50
N ALA A 278 -15.41 -6.81 -17.11
CA ALA A 278 -15.65 -5.40 -16.81
C ALA A 278 -16.22 -5.23 -15.40
N VAL A 279 -17.16 -6.08 -14.98
CA VAL A 279 -17.68 -6.13 -13.60
C VAL A 279 -16.53 -6.36 -12.63
N THR A 280 -15.73 -7.42 -12.81
CA THR A 280 -14.58 -7.70 -11.93
C THR A 280 -13.57 -6.54 -11.91
N GLY A 281 -13.30 -5.93 -13.08
CA GLY A 281 -12.36 -4.81 -13.20
C GLY A 281 -12.83 -3.50 -12.56
N GLY A 282 -14.15 -3.36 -12.32
CA GLY A 282 -14.74 -2.22 -11.62
C GLY A 282 -15.02 -2.51 -10.14
N PHE A 283 -15.48 -3.71 -9.80
CA PHE A 283 -16.03 -4.05 -8.48
C PHE A 283 -15.01 -4.74 -7.57
N GLY A 284 -13.91 -5.26 -8.12
CA GLY A 284 -12.85 -5.87 -7.32
C GLY A 284 -12.38 -4.95 -6.18
N ASN A 285 -12.23 -5.51 -4.98
CA ASN A 285 -11.96 -4.76 -3.74
C ASN A 285 -13.03 -3.69 -3.41
N ALA A 286 -14.30 -3.99 -3.69
CA ALA A 286 -15.43 -3.06 -3.58
C ALA A 286 -15.23 -1.76 -4.40
N GLY A 287 -14.52 -1.85 -5.53
CA GLY A 287 -14.15 -0.73 -6.37
C GLY A 287 -13.12 0.22 -5.76
N GLN A 288 -12.52 -0.12 -4.62
CA GLN A 288 -11.52 0.67 -3.92
C GLN A 288 -10.14 0.46 -4.56
N SER A 289 -10.00 0.81 -5.83
CA SER A 289 -8.73 0.74 -6.57
C SER A 289 -8.51 2.00 -7.41
N CYS A 290 -7.30 2.55 -7.35
CA CYS A 290 -6.93 3.73 -8.14
C CYS A 290 -7.00 3.48 -9.65
N SER A 291 -6.78 2.23 -10.06
CA SER A 291 -6.85 1.78 -11.45
C SER A 291 -8.17 1.08 -11.78
N ALA A 292 -9.19 1.19 -10.92
CA ALA A 292 -10.51 0.62 -11.19
C ALA A 292 -11.06 1.13 -12.52
N ARG A 293 -11.62 0.21 -13.31
CA ARG A 293 -12.20 0.46 -14.63
C ARG A 293 -13.57 1.10 -14.51
N THR A 294 -13.60 2.33 -14.03
CA THR A 294 -14.82 3.04 -13.60
C THR A 294 -15.60 3.67 -14.75
N ARG A 295 -15.10 3.62 -15.99
CA ARG A 295 -15.81 4.06 -17.20
C ARG A 295 -15.70 2.98 -18.25
N VAL A 296 -16.82 2.36 -18.61
CA VAL A 296 -16.86 1.37 -19.69
C VAL A 296 -17.40 2.05 -20.95
N PHE A 297 -16.56 2.14 -21.98
CA PHE A 297 -16.94 2.66 -23.29
C PHE A 297 -17.25 1.47 -24.20
N VAL A 298 -18.44 1.47 -24.80
CA VAL A 298 -18.92 0.38 -25.64
C VAL A 298 -19.27 0.92 -27.01
N GLU A 299 -18.82 0.23 -28.06
CA GLU A 299 -19.20 0.56 -29.42
C GLU A 299 -20.72 0.45 -29.61
N ARG A 300 -21.29 1.44 -30.32
CA ARG A 300 -22.74 1.66 -30.40
C ARG A 300 -23.52 0.43 -30.86
N SER A 301 -22.97 -0.35 -31.79
CA SER A 301 -23.63 -1.53 -32.38
C SER A 301 -23.86 -2.67 -31.37
N VAL A 302 -23.09 -2.71 -30.28
CA VAL A 302 -23.15 -3.76 -29.24
C VAL A 302 -23.49 -3.22 -27.85
N HIS A 303 -23.84 -1.93 -27.75
CA HIS A 303 -24.07 -1.24 -26.47
C HIS A 303 -25.12 -1.93 -25.60
N ASP A 304 -26.33 -2.12 -26.13
CA ASP A 304 -27.47 -2.59 -25.32
C ASP A 304 -27.26 -4.05 -24.87
N GLU A 305 -26.74 -4.90 -25.77
CA GLU A 305 -26.39 -6.29 -25.43
C GLU A 305 -25.31 -6.33 -24.33
N PHE A 306 -24.28 -5.49 -24.44
CA PHE A 306 -23.24 -5.42 -23.41
C PHE A 306 -23.81 -4.97 -22.06
N VAL A 307 -24.66 -3.94 -22.04
CA VAL A 307 -25.28 -3.44 -20.81
C VAL A 307 -26.13 -4.52 -20.13
N GLU A 308 -26.94 -5.25 -20.90
CA GLU A 308 -27.75 -6.37 -20.38
C GLU A 308 -26.86 -7.43 -19.71
N ARG A 309 -25.80 -7.86 -20.40
CA ARG A 309 -24.83 -8.84 -19.87
C ARG A 309 -24.09 -8.33 -18.65
N PHE A 310 -23.69 -7.06 -18.65
CA PHE A 310 -22.99 -6.42 -17.54
C PHE A 310 -23.89 -6.37 -16.30
N VAL A 311 -25.16 -5.96 -16.45
CA VAL A 311 -26.12 -5.91 -15.35
C VAL A 311 -26.41 -7.31 -14.81
N ALA A 312 -26.56 -8.32 -15.68
CA ALA A 312 -26.74 -9.70 -15.24
C ALA A 312 -25.53 -10.20 -14.41
N ALA A 313 -24.30 -9.93 -14.88
CA ALA A 313 -23.08 -10.29 -14.15
C ALA A 313 -22.94 -9.51 -12.82
N ALA A 314 -23.30 -8.23 -12.80
CA ALA A 314 -23.28 -7.40 -11.60
C ALA A 314 -24.26 -7.91 -10.53
N ARG A 315 -25.48 -8.31 -10.92
CA ARG A 315 -26.49 -8.86 -10.00
C ARG A 315 -26.11 -10.23 -9.43
N ALA A 316 -25.29 -10.99 -10.15
CA ALA A 316 -24.81 -12.29 -9.70
C ALA A 316 -23.67 -12.19 -8.68
N TYR A 317 -23.08 -11.00 -8.50
CA TYR A 317 -21.91 -10.82 -7.64
C TYR A 317 -22.25 -11.01 -6.15
N ARG A 318 -21.57 -11.94 -5.49
CA ARG A 318 -21.88 -12.30 -4.10
C ARG A 318 -21.25 -11.32 -3.11
N VAL A 319 -22.07 -10.40 -2.61
CA VAL A 319 -21.72 -9.48 -1.52
C VAL A 319 -21.99 -10.15 -0.18
N GLY A 320 -21.03 -10.11 0.75
CA GLY A 320 -21.18 -10.86 2.00
C GLY A 320 -20.08 -10.62 3.03
N ASP A 321 -20.00 -11.54 3.99
CA ASP A 321 -18.93 -11.57 4.98
C ASP A 321 -17.59 -11.83 4.25
N PRO A 322 -16.61 -10.91 4.32
CA PRO A 322 -15.35 -11.09 3.63
C PRO A 322 -14.51 -12.27 4.15
N MET A 323 -14.84 -12.84 5.32
CA MET A 323 -14.20 -14.07 5.81
C MET A 323 -14.77 -15.34 5.18
N ASP A 324 -15.96 -15.27 4.57
CA ASP A 324 -16.52 -16.39 3.82
C ASP A 324 -15.71 -16.56 2.51
N PRO A 325 -15.08 -17.73 2.26
CA PRO A 325 -14.30 -17.96 1.03
C PRO A 325 -15.12 -17.81 -0.25
N GLU A 326 -16.44 -17.90 -0.13
CA GLU A 326 -17.38 -17.74 -1.21
C GLU A 326 -17.61 -16.24 -1.53
N THR A 327 -17.53 -15.32 -0.57
CA THR A 327 -17.78 -13.90 -0.84
C THR A 327 -16.86 -13.33 -1.93
N GLU A 328 -17.47 -12.65 -2.92
CA GLU A 328 -16.75 -11.99 -4.03
C GLU A 328 -16.51 -10.51 -3.75
N MET A 329 -17.39 -9.87 -2.97
CA MET A 329 -17.26 -8.46 -2.55
C MET A 329 -17.54 -8.28 -1.06
N GLY A 330 -16.58 -7.71 -0.34
CA GLY A 330 -16.77 -7.25 1.03
C GLY A 330 -17.26 -5.79 1.10
N PRO A 331 -17.36 -5.22 2.31
CA PRO A 331 -17.77 -3.84 2.51
C PRO A 331 -16.69 -2.84 2.04
N VAL A 332 -17.09 -1.58 1.88
CA VAL A 332 -16.15 -0.45 1.83
C VAL A 332 -15.51 -0.20 3.20
N ILE A 333 -14.34 0.43 3.23
CA ILE A 333 -13.45 0.52 4.41
C ILE A 333 -14.06 1.23 5.62
N SER A 334 -15.00 2.15 5.43
CA SER A 334 -15.54 2.97 6.54
C SER A 334 -16.88 3.59 6.20
N GLN A 335 -17.61 4.02 7.24
CA GLN A 335 -18.86 4.76 7.08
C GLN A 335 -18.67 6.03 6.22
N ALA A 336 -17.59 6.78 6.45
CA ALA A 336 -17.29 7.98 5.68
C ALA A 336 -17.08 7.68 4.18
N GLN A 337 -16.49 6.54 3.83
CA GLN A 337 -16.37 6.12 2.43
C GLN A 337 -17.72 5.65 1.87
N TRP A 338 -18.52 4.94 2.66
CA TRP A 338 -19.88 4.56 2.28
C TRP A 338 -20.75 5.79 1.97
N ASP A 339 -20.76 6.78 2.87
CA ASP A 339 -21.52 8.03 2.70
C ASP A 339 -21.07 8.77 1.43
N ARG A 340 -19.75 8.80 1.17
CA ARG A 340 -19.17 9.42 -0.02
C ARG A 340 -19.58 8.70 -1.30
N VAL A 341 -19.49 7.37 -1.35
CA VAL A 341 -19.90 6.57 -2.51
C VAL A 341 -21.40 6.74 -2.76
N LYS A 342 -22.22 6.63 -1.71
CA LYS A 342 -23.67 6.84 -1.81
C LYS A 342 -23.99 8.23 -2.37
N ARG A 343 -23.32 9.28 -1.89
CA ARG A 343 -23.53 10.64 -2.42
C ARG A 343 -23.25 10.73 -3.91
N TYR A 344 -22.22 10.04 -4.43
CA TYR A 344 -21.97 10.02 -5.88
C TYR A 344 -23.04 9.25 -6.68
N VAL A 345 -23.64 8.21 -6.10
CA VAL A 345 -24.80 7.54 -6.71
C VAL A 345 -25.99 8.52 -6.76
N ASP A 346 -26.25 9.25 -5.67
CA ASP A 346 -27.33 10.24 -5.62
C ASP A 346 -27.11 11.38 -6.65
N ILE A 347 -25.88 11.91 -6.75
CA ILE A 347 -25.52 12.92 -7.76
C ILE A 347 -25.78 12.40 -9.18
N GLY A 348 -25.39 11.16 -9.49
CA GLY A 348 -25.65 10.58 -10.82
C GLY A 348 -27.13 10.58 -11.18
N ARG A 349 -28.01 10.25 -10.22
CA ARG A 349 -29.47 10.28 -10.42
C ARG A 349 -30.01 11.71 -10.53
N GLU A 350 -29.50 12.64 -9.71
CA GLU A 350 -29.83 14.07 -9.77
C GLU A 350 -29.47 14.69 -11.13
N GLU A 351 -28.36 14.25 -11.74
CA GLU A 351 -27.87 14.69 -13.05
C GLU A 351 -28.50 13.94 -14.25
N GLY A 352 -29.44 13.02 -14.01
CA GLY A 352 -30.23 12.34 -15.04
C GLY A 352 -29.66 11.00 -15.53
N ALA A 353 -28.67 10.41 -14.85
CA ALA A 353 -28.24 9.05 -15.13
C ALA A 353 -29.24 8.00 -14.61
N GLU A 354 -29.37 6.90 -15.33
CA GLU A 354 -30.19 5.75 -14.91
C GLU A 354 -29.39 4.78 -14.03
N LEU A 355 -29.97 4.38 -12.90
CA LEU A 355 -29.40 3.34 -12.04
C LEU A 355 -29.91 1.95 -12.48
N ALA A 356 -29.18 1.31 -13.40
CA ALA A 356 -29.56 -0.01 -13.94
C ALA A 356 -29.39 -1.18 -12.93
N CYS A 357 -28.47 -1.03 -11.98
CA CYS A 357 -28.19 -2.00 -10.91
C CYS A 357 -27.65 -1.26 -9.68
N GLY A 358 -28.01 -1.72 -8.47
CA GLY A 358 -27.58 -1.13 -7.20
C GLY A 358 -27.53 -2.15 -6.09
#